data_AF-A0A2T2SHN3-F1
#
_entry.id   AF-A0A2T2SHN3-F1
#
_cell.length_a   1.000
_cell.length_b   1.000
_cell.length_c   1.000
_cell.angle_alpha   90.00
_cell.angle_beta   90.00
_cell.angle_gamma   90.00
#
_symmetry.space_group_name_H-M   'P 1'
#
loop_
_entity.id
_entity.type
_entity.pdbx_description
1 polymer ?
#
loop_
_entity_poly.entity_id
_entity_poly.type
_entity_poly.pdbx_seq_one_letter_code
_entity_poly.pdbx_strand_id
1 'polypeptide(L)' 'MFESLSEKLEGALQTATGQGRINDLNIAKTMREIRRALLDADVNYDVARDFTDRVK' A
#
# COMPACT_ATOMS: atom_id res chain seq x y z
N MET A 1 13.48 -11.14 6.55
CA MET A 1 12.03 -11.42 6.50
C MET A 1 11.19 -10.14 6.39
N PHE A 2 11.48 -9.10 7.18
CA PHE A 2 10.84 -7.78 7.03
C PHE A 2 11.39 -6.92 5.87
N GLU A 3 12.59 -7.20 5.38
CA GLU A 3 13.21 -6.43 4.28
C GLU A 3 12.41 -6.48 2.98
N SER A 4 11.83 -7.64 2.62
CA SER A 4 11.03 -7.78 1.40
C SER A 4 9.71 -7.00 1.47
N LEU A 5 9.18 -6.78 2.67
CA LEU A 5 8.02 -5.93 2.90
C LEU A 5 8.41 -4.45 2.84
N SER A 6 9.53 -4.09 3.47
CA SER A 6 10.07 -2.74 3.44
C SER A 6 10.35 -2.27 2.02
N GLU A 7 11.01 -3.09 1.19
CA GLU A 7 11.29 -2.75 -0.22
C GLU A 7 10.02 -2.52 -1.05
N LYS A 8 8.99 -3.37 -0.85
CA LYS A 8 7.70 -3.22 -1.55
C LYS A 8 6.97 -1.94 -1.14
N LEU A 9 7.00 -1.59 0.15
CA LEU A 9 6.39 -0.36 0.67
C LEU A 9 7.13 0.88 0.15
N GLU A 10 8.45 0.83 0.13
CA GLU A 10 9.28 1.94 -0.33
C GLU A 10 9.05 2.23 -1.82
N GLY A 11 8.95 1.20 -2.66
CA GLY A 11 8.60 1.33 -4.08
C GLY A 11 7.18 1.86 -4.33
N ALA A 12 6.21 1.43 -3.52
CA ALA A 12 4.83 1.92 -3.59
C ALA A 12 4.73 3.41 -3.21
N LEU A 13 5.47 3.82 -2.17
CA LEU A 13 5.54 5.21 -1.71
C LEU A 13 6.28 6.10 -2.72
N GLN A 14 7.35 5.60 -3.35
CA GLN A 14 8.04 6.30 -4.44
C GLN A 14 7.14 6.52 -5.64
N THR A 15 6.30 5.54 -6.00
CA THR A 15 5.33 5.68 -7.08
C THR A 15 4.24 6.70 -6.74
N ALA A 16 3.80 6.73 -5.49
CA ALA A 16 2.80 7.68 -5.02
C ALA A 16 3.34 9.13 -4.96
N THR A 17 4.60 9.32 -4.56
CA THR A 17 5.23 10.65 -4.41
C THR A 17 5.93 11.14 -5.68
N GLY A 18 6.36 10.25 -6.57
CA GLY A 18 7.06 10.57 -7.83
C GLY A 18 6.15 11.06 -8.96
N GLN A 19 4.83 10.94 -8.80
CA GLN A 19 3.88 11.63 -9.67
C GLN A 19 3.67 13.04 -9.12
N GLY A 20 4.16 14.07 -9.82
CA GLY A 20 4.15 15.49 -9.39
C GLY A 20 2.79 16.08 -9.02
N ARG A 21 1.71 15.28 -9.04
CA ARG A 21 0.43 15.57 -8.40
C ARG A 21 -0.22 14.26 -7.93
N ILE A 22 -0.46 14.17 -6.62
CA ILE A 22 -1.27 13.10 -6.03
C ILE A 22 -2.74 13.38 -6.36
N ASN A 23 -3.47 12.38 -6.89
CA ASN A 23 -4.89 12.47 -7.19
C ASN A 23 -5.62 11.23 -6.64
N ASP A 24 -6.94 11.31 -6.50
CA ASP A 24 -7.75 10.25 -5.89
C ASP A 24 -7.66 8.92 -6.64
N LEU A 25 -7.46 8.96 -7.96
CA LEU A 25 -7.29 7.78 -8.80
C LEU A 25 -5.98 7.03 -8.46
N ASN A 26 -4.90 7.78 -8.31
CA ASN A 26 -3.58 7.25 -7.95
C ASN A 26 -3.58 6.71 -6.53
N ILE A 27 -4.14 7.45 -5.57
CA ILE A 27 -4.29 6.97 -4.19
C ILE A 27 -5.10 5.67 -4.17
N ALA A 28 -6.27 5.64 -4.83
CA ALA A 28 -7.11 4.45 -4.87
C ALA A 28 -6.40 3.23 -5.50
N LYS A 29 -5.55 3.46 -6.51
CA LYS A 29 -4.74 2.40 -7.14
C LYS A 29 -3.66 1.89 -6.19
N THR A 30 -2.88 2.79 -5.59
CA THR A 30 -1.82 2.45 -4.62
C THR A 30 -2.38 1.73 -3.39
N MET A 31 -3.52 2.18 -2.86
CA MET A 31 -4.18 1.53 -1.72
C MET A 31 -4.62 0.09 -2.01
N ARG A 32 -5.01 -0.22 -3.26
CA ARG A 32 -5.30 -1.61 -3.66
C ARG A 32 -4.05 -2.47 -3.79
N GLU A 33 -2.93 -1.89 -4.18
CA GLU A 33 -1.64 -2.59 -4.26
C GLU A 33 -1.10 -2.88 -2.85
N ILE A 34 -1.16 -1.90 -1.94
CA ILE A 34 -0.81 -2.07 -0.52
C ILE A 34 -1.66 -3.16 0.12
N ARG A 35 -2.99 -3.18 -0.11
CA ARG A 35 -3.86 -4.23 0.43
C ARG A 35 -3.45 -5.63 -0.01
N ARG A 36 -3.12 -5.78 -1.30
CA ARG A 36 -2.65 -7.07 -1.85
C ARG A 36 -1.32 -7.47 -1.22
N ALA A 37 -0.38 -6.53 -1.13
CA ALA A 37 0.91 -6.79 -0.49
C ALA A 37 0.78 -7.22 0.99
N LEU A 38 -0.19 -6.67 1.72
CA LEU A 38 -0.49 -7.09 3.10
C LEU A 38 -1.05 -8.52 3.14
N LEU A 39 -2.00 -8.86 2.27
CA LEU A 39 -2.56 -10.22 2.21
C LEU A 39 -1.52 -11.27 1.77
N ASP A 40 -0.65 -10.92 0.81
CA ASP A 40 0.45 -11.77 0.35
C ASP A 40 1.52 -12.02 1.43
N ALA A 41 1.56 -11.17 2.47
CA ALA A 41 2.47 -11.27 3.60
C ALA A 41 1.85 -12.01 4.81
N ASP A 42 0.77 -12.78 4.60
CA ASP A 42 0.01 -13.49 5.63
C ASP A 42 -0.58 -12.59 6.73
N VAL A 43 -0.87 -11.32 6.41
CA VAL A 43 -1.59 -10.42 7.32
C VAL A 43 -3.08 -10.76 7.32
N ASN A 44 -3.68 -10.78 8.52
CA ASN A 44 -5.11 -11.00 8.67
C ASN A 44 -5.93 -9.98 7.84
N TYR A 45 -6.96 -10.47 7.16
CA TYR A 45 -7.83 -9.66 6.30
C TYR A 45 -8.44 -8.45 7.02
N ASP A 46 -8.92 -8.61 8.25
CA ASP A 46 -9.51 -7.52 9.02
C ASP A 46 -8.47 -6.43 9.32
N VAL A 47 -7.24 -6.82 9.63
CA VAL A 47 -6.13 -5.88 9.84
C VAL A 47 -5.76 -5.15 8.55
N ALA A 48 -5.69 -5.87 7.43
CA ALA A 48 -5.37 -5.27 6.13
C ALA A 48 -6.48 -4.30 5.67
N ARG A 49 -7.74 -4.66 5.89
CA ARG A 49 -8.90 -3.80 5.60
C ARG A 49 -8.85 -2.53 6.45
N ASP A 50 -8.79 -2.67 7.77
CA ASP A 50 -8.82 -1.56 8.72
C ASP A 50 -7.63 -0.61 8.52
N PHE A 51 -6.45 -1.15 8.18
CA PHE A 51 -5.30 -0.34 7.80
C PHE A 51 -5.58 0.48 6.54
N THR A 52 -6.10 -0.16 5.47
CA THR A 52 -6.37 0.55 4.23
C THR A 52 -7.53 1.53 4.32
N ASP A 53 -8.48 1.34 5.24
CA ASP A 53 -9.59 2.26 5.47
C ASP A 53 -9.18 3.45 6.35
N ARG A 54 -8.20 3.30 7.25
CA ARG A 54 -7.64 4.41 8.04
C ARG A 54 -6.78 5.39 7.24
N VAL A 55 -6.13 4.91 6.18
CA VAL A 55 -5.20 5.69 5.37
C VAL A 55 -5.91 6.39 4.20
N LYS A 56 -7.14 5.95 3.89
CA LYS A 56 -8.02 6.53 2.87
C LYS A 56 -8.67 7.82 3.37
#